data_AF-A0A7C9F898-F1
#
_entry.id   AF-A0A7C9F898-F1
#
_cell.length_a   1.000
_cell.length_b   1.000
_cell.length_c   1.000
_cell.angle_alpha   90.00
_cell.angle_beta   90.00
_cell.angle_gamma   90.00
#
_symmetry.space_group_name_H-M   'P 1'
#
loop_
_entity.id
_entity.type
_entity.pdbx_description
1 polymer ?
#
loop_
_entity_poly.entity_id
_entity_poly.type
_entity_poly.pdbx_seq_one_letter_code
_entity_poly.pdbx_strand_id
1 'polypeptide(L)'
;MKNPLPSKTDVQSGLLLLGVLLLLISPAYANIRYVDATRSSDSGNGLSWVTARKYLQTALDDAVSGDQIWVAQGTYKPTTSTTDRLASFIMKEGVKIYGGFTSGQTSLSQRNSNPATNGTVLSGDINNDNDKVGNSYHVIFNDQNGLTAAAVLDGFTVTGGNADISSPSDDGGGCTTLPVAPRSPTVRF
;
A
#
# COMPACT_ATOMS: atom_id res chain seq x y z
N MET A 1 5.43 45.98 -73.43
CA MET A 1 6.44 45.15 -72.76
C MET A 1 5.89 44.69 -71.41
N LYS A 2 6.03 43.39 -71.10
CA LYS A 2 5.75 42.74 -69.81
C LYS A 2 6.61 43.34 -68.69
N ASN A 3 6.06 43.42 -67.46
CA ASN A 3 6.38 42.45 -66.39
C ASN A 3 5.31 42.47 -65.27
N PRO A 4 5.02 41.31 -64.64
CA PRO A 4 3.90 41.12 -63.71
C PRO A 4 4.29 41.33 -62.23
N LEU A 5 3.31 41.59 -61.36
CA LEU A 5 3.47 41.53 -59.89
C LEU A 5 2.90 40.22 -59.32
N PRO A 6 3.46 39.69 -58.20
CA PRO A 6 3.38 38.28 -57.82
C PRO A 6 2.09 37.91 -57.08
N SER A 7 1.80 36.60 -57.07
CA SER A 7 0.63 35.95 -56.48
C SER A 7 0.74 35.66 -54.98
N LYS A 8 -0.44 35.70 -54.32
CA LYS A 8 -0.90 35.02 -53.09
C LYS A 8 0.14 34.32 -52.20
N THR A 9 0.13 34.66 -50.91
CA THR A 9 0.26 33.67 -49.84
C THR A 9 -0.58 34.09 -48.64
N ASP A 10 -1.44 33.18 -48.22
CA ASP A 10 -2.29 33.24 -47.04
C ASP A 10 -1.47 33.53 -45.78
N VAL A 11 -1.88 34.53 -45.00
CA VAL A 11 -1.48 34.58 -43.58
C VAL A 11 -2.65 34.02 -42.79
N GLN A 12 -2.50 32.76 -42.43
CA GLN A 12 -3.44 31.98 -41.65
C GLN A 12 -3.88 32.70 -40.38
N SER A 13 -5.17 32.57 -40.10
CA SER A 13 -5.87 32.89 -38.86
C SER A 13 -5.09 32.44 -37.62
N GLY A 14 -4.48 33.39 -36.90
CA GLY A 14 -3.90 33.17 -35.59
C GLY A 14 -4.92 33.43 -34.49
N LEU A 15 -5.90 32.53 -34.31
CA LEU A 15 -6.75 32.55 -33.11
C LEU A 15 -5.94 31.94 -31.96
N LEU A 16 -5.30 32.78 -31.13
CA LEU A 16 -4.70 32.33 -29.88
C LEU A 16 -5.82 31.87 -28.94
N LEU A 17 -6.11 30.56 -28.91
CA LEU A 17 -6.78 29.96 -27.76
C LEU A 17 -5.76 29.93 -26.61
N LEU A 18 -5.84 30.90 -25.70
CA LEU A 18 -5.37 30.68 -24.34
C LEU A 18 -6.28 29.61 -23.72
N GLY A 19 -5.87 28.35 -23.81
CA GLY A 19 -6.46 27.28 -23.04
C GLY A 19 -6.22 27.55 -21.55
N VAL A 20 -7.25 27.97 -20.84
CA VAL A 20 -7.26 27.94 -19.38
C VAL A 20 -7.23 26.46 -18.97
N LEU A 21 -6.05 25.95 -18.62
CA LEU A 21 -5.91 24.68 -17.93
C LEU A 21 -6.44 24.88 -16.51
N LEU A 22 -7.75 24.66 -16.34
CA LEU A 22 -8.35 24.57 -15.02
C LEU A 22 -7.84 23.29 -14.35
N LEU A 23 -6.80 23.41 -13.53
CA LEU A 23 -6.40 22.32 -12.63
C LEU A 23 -7.58 22.07 -11.70
N LEU A 24 -8.35 21.01 -11.96
CA LEU A 24 -9.28 20.47 -10.98
C LEU A 24 -8.44 19.92 -9.83
N ILE A 25 -8.21 20.76 -8.82
CA ILE A 25 -7.68 20.30 -7.54
C ILE A 25 -8.82 19.52 -6.89
N SER A 26 -8.96 18.24 -7.23
CA SER A 26 -9.84 17.34 -6.50
C SER A 26 -9.34 17.31 -5.06
N PRO A 27 -10.14 17.69 -4.05
CA PRO A 27 -9.75 17.43 -2.68
C PRO A 27 -9.51 15.93 -2.54
N ALA A 28 -8.29 15.54 -2.16
CA ALA A 28 -7.99 14.16 -1.83
C ALA A 28 -8.70 13.86 -0.51
N TYR A 29 -9.94 13.37 -0.60
CA TYR A 29 -10.62 12.80 0.55
C TYR A 29 -9.84 11.56 0.98
N ALA A 30 -9.60 11.44 2.28
CA ALA A 30 -9.13 10.21 2.89
C ALA A 30 -10.09 9.08 2.51
N ASN A 31 -9.62 8.11 1.72
CA ASN A 31 -10.41 6.96 1.33
C ASN A 31 -10.26 5.84 2.36
N ILE A 32 -11.32 5.03 2.49
CA ILE A 32 -11.21 3.72 3.12
C ILE A 32 -10.98 2.70 2.01
N ARG A 33 -9.87 1.98 2.10
CA ARG A 33 -9.52 0.87 1.22
C ARG A 33 -9.76 -0.45 1.94
N TYR A 34 -10.28 -1.43 1.24
CA TYR A 34 -10.70 -2.71 1.79
C TYR A 34 -9.85 -3.83 1.22
N VAL A 35 -9.38 -4.71 2.09
CA VAL A 35 -8.54 -5.85 1.76
C VAL A 35 -9.15 -7.12 2.34
N ASP A 36 -9.26 -8.16 1.51
CA ASP A 36 -9.85 -9.44 1.89
C ASP A 36 -9.13 -10.60 1.17
N ALA A 37 -8.44 -11.46 1.92
CA ALA A 37 -7.71 -12.58 1.34
C ALA A 37 -8.62 -13.62 0.65
N THR A 38 -9.93 -13.63 0.96
CA THR A 38 -10.90 -14.59 0.38
C THR A 38 -11.31 -14.24 -1.05
N ARG A 39 -10.92 -13.06 -1.55
CA ARG A 39 -11.18 -12.66 -2.95
C ARG A 39 -10.55 -13.66 -3.92
N SER A 40 -11.27 -13.99 -4.98
CA SER A 40 -10.78 -14.92 -6.02
C SER A 40 -9.61 -14.33 -6.81
N SER A 41 -9.64 -13.03 -7.09
CA SER A 41 -8.60 -12.25 -7.78
C SER A 41 -8.37 -10.90 -7.12
N ASP A 42 -7.28 -10.23 -7.48
CA ASP A 42 -6.93 -8.88 -6.99
C ASP A 42 -7.46 -7.75 -7.90
N SER A 43 -8.47 -8.03 -8.73
CA SER A 43 -8.99 -7.08 -9.73
C SER A 43 -9.98 -6.05 -9.18
N GLY A 44 -10.36 -6.15 -7.89
CA GLY A 44 -11.23 -5.18 -7.24
C GLY A 44 -10.53 -3.82 -7.04
N ASN A 45 -11.27 -2.72 -7.05
CA ASN A 45 -10.71 -1.37 -6.86
C ASN A 45 -10.38 -1.02 -5.40
N GLY A 46 -10.72 -1.90 -4.45
CA GLY A 46 -10.48 -1.72 -3.03
C GLY A 46 -11.38 -0.71 -2.34
N LEU A 47 -12.44 -0.16 -2.96
CA LEU A 47 -13.26 0.91 -2.36
C LEU A 47 -14.50 0.41 -1.60
N SER A 48 -14.69 -0.91 -1.52
CA SER A 48 -15.73 -1.55 -0.70
C SER A 48 -15.33 -2.98 -0.37
N TRP A 49 -15.99 -3.62 0.59
CA TRP A 49 -15.82 -5.07 0.81
C TRP A 49 -16.14 -5.92 -0.43
N VAL A 50 -17.15 -5.53 -1.22
CA VAL A 50 -17.56 -6.24 -2.45
C VAL A 50 -16.50 -6.17 -3.53
N THR A 51 -15.74 -5.08 -3.56
CA THR A 51 -14.66 -4.82 -4.54
C THR A 51 -13.29 -4.76 -3.88
N ALA A 52 -13.11 -5.42 -2.73
CA ALA A 52 -11.87 -5.40 -1.97
C ALA A 52 -10.68 -5.89 -2.82
N ARG A 53 -9.49 -5.35 -2.51
CA ARG A 53 -8.22 -5.93 -2.97
C ARG A 53 -8.02 -7.27 -2.27
N LYS A 54 -7.40 -8.22 -2.96
CA LYS A 54 -7.00 -9.51 -2.40
C LYS A 54 -5.71 -9.37 -1.59
N TYR A 55 -4.77 -8.58 -2.10
CA TYR A 55 -3.43 -8.46 -1.52
C TYR A 55 -3.29 -7.12 -0.80
N LEU A 56 -2.73 -7.17 0.42
CA LEU A 56 -2.48 -5.97 1.22
C LEU A 56 -1.45 -5.05 0.55
N GLN A 57 -0.40 -5.60 -0.07
CA GLN A 57 0.62 -4.79 -0.72
C GLN A 57 0.03 -3.97 -1.90
N THR A 58 -0.86 -4.54 -2.72
CA THR A 58 -1.54 -3.78 -3.77
C THR A 58 -2.37 -2.62 -3.21
N ALA A 59 -3.08 -2.84 -2.09
CA ALA A 59 -3.83 -1.76 -1.45
C ALA A 59 -2.93 -0.67 -0.85
N LEU A 60 -1.76 -1.05 -0.32
CA LEU A 60 -0.72 -0.12 0.11
C LEU A 60 -0.19 0.68 -1.08
N ASP A 61 0.09 0.03 -2.21
CA ASP A 61 0.59 0.68 -3.42
C ASP A 61 -0.39 1.72 -3.97
N ASP A 62 -1.70 1.46 -3.89
CA ASP A 62 -2.74 2.42 -4.27
C ASP A 62 -2.98 3.54 -3.24
N ALA A 63 -2.64 3.30 -1.96
CA ALA A 63 -2.94 4.23 -0.87
C ALA A 63 -2.07 5.49 -0.90
N VAL A 64 -2.67 6.60 -0.46
CA VAL A 64 -2.02 7.89 -0.29
C VAL A 64 -2.17 8.39 1.16
N SER A 65 -1.30 9.30 1.59
CA SER A 65 -1.36 9.88 2.94
C SER A 65 -2.77 10.39 3.27
N GLY A 66 -3.30 9.98 4.42
CA GLY A 66 -4.68 10.23 4.85
C GLY A 66 -5.60 9.03 4.70
N ASP A 67 -5.30 8.09 3.80
CA ASP A 67 -6.11 6.88 3.60
C ASP A 67 -6.08 5.95 4.82
N GLN A 68 -7.16 5.20 4.97
CA GLN A 68 -7.22 4.03 5.84
C GLN A 68 -7.28 2.76 5.00
N ILE A 69 -6.65 1.68 5.47
CA ILE A 69 -6.76 0.34 4.90
C ILE A 69 -7.38 -0.56 5.97
N TRP A 70 -8.56 -1.08 5.68
CA TRP A 70 -9.29 -2.02 6.52
C TRP A 70 -9.11 -3.43 5.99
N VAL A 71 -8.55 -4.29 6.82
CA VAL A 71 -8.11 -5.63 6.43
C VAL A 71 -8.99 -6.66 7.13
N ALA A 72 -9.66 -7.49 6.33
CA ALA A 72 -10.45 -8.61 6.84
C ALA A 72 -9.54 -9.68 7.47
N GLN A 73 -10.09 -10.48 8.39
CA GLN A 73 -9.38 -11.62 8.97
C GLN A 73 -8.83 -12.55 7.87
N GLY A 74 -7.63 -13.08 8.10
CA GLY A 74 -6.91 -13.87 7.12
C GLY A 74 -5.41 -13.69 7.22
N THR A 75 -4.68 -14.48 6.43
CA THR A 75 -3.21 -14.42 6.33
C THR A 75 -2.81 -13.71 5.05
N TYR A 76 -2.01 -12.66 5.19
CA TYR A 76 -1.52 -11.84 4.09
C TYR A 76 0.00 -11.97 3.99
N LYS A 77 0.46 -12.20 2.76
CA LYS A 77 1.89 -12.32 2.42
C LYS A 77 2.31 -11.09 1.60
N PRO A 78 3.58 -10.66 1.69
CA PRO A 78 4.05 -9.47 0.99
C PRO A 78 4.13 -9.65 -0.53
N THR A 79 4.14 -10.90 -1.01
CA THR A 79 4.27 -11.25 -2.43
C THR A 79 3.48 -12.52 -2.74
N THR A 80 3.20 -12.74 -4.03
CA THR A 80 2.71 -14.01 -4.58
C THR A 80 3.85 -14.93 -5.03
N SER A 81 5.09 -14.42 -5.11
CA SER A 81 6.28 -15.21 -5.37
C SER A 81 6.59 -16.12 -4.18
N THR A 82 6.90 -17.39 -4.44
CA THR A 82 7.29 -18.35 -3.39
C THR A 82 8.78 -18.36 -3.10
N THR A 83 9.58 -17.52 -3.77
CA THR A 83 11.05 -17.53 -3.65
C THR A 83 11.66 -16.15 -3.40
N ASP A 84 10.85 -15.09 -3.48
CA ASP A 84 11.32 -13.72 -3.28
C ASP A 84 11.41 -13.37 -1.78
N ARG A 85 12.50 -13.83 -1.16
CA ARG A 85 12.76 -13.58 0.27
C ARG A 85 12.99 -12.11 0.62
N LEU A 86 13.21 -11.23 -0.37
CA LEU A 86 13.35 -9.78 -0.15
C LEU A 86 12.00 -9.07 -0.06
N ALA A 87 10.89 -9.72 -0.44
CA ALA A 87 9.58 -9.13 -0.37
C ALA A 87 9.16 -8.88 1.08
N SER A 88 8.67 -7.67 1.35
CA SER A 88 8.15 -7.23 2.64
C SER A 88 6.97 -6.28 2.43
N PHE A 89 6.12 -6.12 3.45
CA PHE A 89 5.13 -5.05 3.46
C PHE A 89 5.84 -3.71 3.68
N ILE A 90 5.59 -2.75 2.80
CA ILE A 90 6.14 -1.39 2.90
C ILE A 90 5.03 -0.44 3.34
N MET A 91 5.17 0.14 4.52
CA MET A 91 4.21 1.12 5.03
C MET A 91 4.40 2.47 4.31
N LYS A 92 3.32 3.24 4.25
CA LYS A 92 3.31 4.60 3.71
C LYS A 92 3.03 5.61 4.81
N GLU A 93 3.72 6.74 4.75
CA GLU A 93 3.50 7.82 5.70
C GLU A 93 2.07 8.36 5.61
N GLY A 94 1.45 8.58 6.77
CA GLY A 94 0.07 9.06 6.88
C GLY A 94 -1.01 8.04 6.51
N VAL A 95 -0.65 6.80 6.16
CA VAL A 95 -1.60 5.71 5.91
C VAL A 95 -1.80 4.89 7.18
N LYS A 96 -3.08 4.61 7.50
CA LYS A 96 -3.44 3.82 8.68
C LYS A 96 -3.97 2.47 8.27
N ILE A 97 -3.40 1.40 8.80
CA ILE A 97 -3.69 0.02 8.44
C ILE A 97 -4.30 -0.66 9.67
N TYR A 98 -5.51 -1.19 9.51
CA TYR A 98 -6.30 -1.76 10.61
C TYR A 98 -6.75 -3.18 10.28
N GLY A 99 -6.35 -4.14 11.11
CA GLY A 99 -6.74 -5.54 11.03
C GLY A 99 -7.93 -5.88 11.93
N GLY A 100 -8.47 -7.08 11.74
CA GLY A 100 -9.50 -7.66 12.60
C GLY A 100 -10.94 -7.43 12.13
N PHE A 101 -11.14 -7.01 10.89
CA PHE A 101 -12.47 -6.82 10.32
C PHE A 101 -13.09 -8.14 9.84
N THR A 102 -14.41 -8.22 9.89
CA THR A 102 -15.18 -9.18 9.10
C THR A 102 -15.86 -8.47 7.92
N SER A 103 -16.11 -9.19 6.84
CA SER A 103 -16.73 -8.62 5.64
C SER A 103 -18.09 -7.99 5.97
N GLY A 104 -18.31 -6.75 5.51
CA GLY A 104 -19.55 -6.01 5.71
C GLY A 104 -19.54 -5.01 6.87
N GLN A 105 -18.48 -4.96 7.68
CA GLN A 105 -18.34 -3.95 8.75
C GLN A 105 -18.11 -2.54 8.17
N THR A 106 -18.79 -1.53 8.71
CA THR A 106 -18.82 -0.16 8.16
C THR A 106 -18.21 0.88 9.08
N SER A 107 -17.70 0.48 10.25
CA SER A 107 -17.05 1.39 11.20
C SER A 107 -15.84 0.74 11.87
N LEU A 108 -14.84 1.56 12.20
CA LEU A 108 -13.59 1.13 12.83
C LEU A 108 -13.82 0.43 14.19
N SER A 109 -14.84 0.84 14.94
CA SER A 109 -15.18 0.28 16.25
C SER A 109 -15.79 -1.13 16.19
N GLN A 110 -16.19 -1.62 15.03
CA GLN A 110 -16.75 -2.97 14.87
C GLN A 110 -15.67 -4.05 14.77
N ARG A 111 -14.44 -3.70 14.37
CA ARG A 111 -13.35 -4.68 14.21
C ARG A 111 -12.96 -5.27 15.56
N ASN A 112 -12.48 -6.50 15.58
CA ASN A 112 -11.77 -7.03 16.73
C ASN A 112 -10.32 -6.48 16.74
N SER A 113 -10.01 -5.52 17.62
CA SER A 113 -8.65 -4.95 17.71
C SER A 113 -7.59 -5.95 18.11
N ASN A 114 -7.95 -7.00 18.84
CA ASN A 114 -7.00 -7.80 19.60
C ASN A 114 -6.27 -8.79 18.67
N PRO A 115 -4.97 -8.61 18.40
CA PRO A 115 -4.24 -9.45 17.47
C PRO A 115 -4.20 -10.92 17.86
N ALA A 116 -4.32 -11.22 19.16
CA ALA A 116 -4.35 -12.59 19.67
C ALA A 116 -5.64 -13.35 19.32
N THR A 117 -6.73 -12.64 18.97
CA THR A 117 -8.04 -13.27 18.72
C THR A 117 -8.70 -12.86 17.41
N ASN A 118 -8.17 -11.88 16.70
CA ASN A 118 -8.81 -11.34 15.49
C ASN A 118 -8.44 -12.07 14.20
N GLY A 119 -7.48 -12.99 14.22
CA GLY A 119 -7.10 -13.82 13.08
C GLY A 119 -6.53 -13.06 11.87
N THR A 120 -6.08 -11.82 12.04
CA THR A 120 -5.46 -11.06 10.95
C THR A 120 -3.95 -11.14 11.07
N VAL A 121 -3.32 -11.84 10.12
CA VAL A 121 -1.91 -12.24 10.19
C VAL A 121 -1.16 -11.66 9.00
N LEU A 122 -0.05 -10.98 9.28
CA LEU A 122 0.99 -10.68 8.27
C LEU A 122 2.05 -11.76 8.37
N SER A 123 2.27 -12.50 7.28
CA SER A 123 3.17 -13.65 7.26
C SER A 123 4.30 -13.49 6.25
N GLY A 124 5.52 -13.76 6.70
CA GLY A 124 6.70 -13.93 5.84
C GLY A 124 6.85 -15.34 5.26
N ASP A 125 5.99 -16.30 5.61
CA ASP A 125 5.97 -17.64 5.01
C ASP A 125 5.43 -17.58 3.57
N ILE A 126 6.26 -17.13 2.64
CA ILE A 126 5.91 -16.87 1.24
C ILE A 126 5.71 -18.14 0.43
N ASN A 127 6.38 -19.23 0.80
CA ASN A 127 6.32 -20.54 0.14
C ASN A 127 5.29 -21.51 0.75
N ASN A 128 4.72 -21.18 1.90
CA ASN A 128 3.65 -21.92 2.57
C ASN A 128 4.04 -23.34 3.02
N ASP A 129 5.30 -23.55 3.39
CA ASP A 129 5.80 -24.85 3.85
C ASP A 129 5.84 -24.97 5.38
N ASN A 130 5.52 -23.90 6.11
CA ASN A 130 5.65 -23.77 7.57
C ASN A 130 7.09 -23.96 8.08
N ASP A 131 8.09 -23.85 7.21
CA ASP A 131 9.50 -23.74 7.55
C ASP A 131 9.90 -22.25 7.59
N LYS A 132 11.12 -21.93 8.03
CA LYS A 132 11.68 -20.57 7.97
C LYS A 132 12.62 -20.35 6.78
N VAL A 133 13.22 -21.41 6.24
CA VAL A 133 14.30 -21.31 5.24
C VAL A 133 13.85 -20.56 3.98
N GLY A 134 12.61 -20.74 3.55
CA GLY A 134 12.06 -20.08 2.36
C GLY A 134 11.36 -18.75 2.62
N ASN A 135 11.33 -18.27 3.87
CA ASN A 135 10.53 -17.12 4.25
C ASN A 135 11.17 -15.79 3.87
N SER A 136 10.36 -14.75 3.74
CA SER A 136 10.83 -13.37 3.69
C SER A 136 11.78 -13.08 4.85
N TYR A 137 12.84 -12.31 4.60
CA TYR A 137 13.75 -11.86 5.67
C TYR A 137 12.99 -11.03 6.69
N HIS A 138 12.19 -10.08 6.21
CA HIS A 138 11.32 -9.24 7.02
C HIS A 138 9.87 -9.34 6.55
N VAL A 139 8.93 -9.40 7.49
CA VAL A 139 7.51 -9.28 7.15
C VAL A 139 7.17 -7.83 6.82
N ILE A 140 7.72 -6.89 7.57
CA ILE A 140 7.57 -5.44 7.37
C ILE A 140 8.96 -4.82 7.29
N PHE A 141 9.25 -4.11 6.21
CA PHE A 141 10.53 -3.45 6.00
C PHE A 141 10.31 -2.03 5.52
N ASN A 142 10.76 -1.08 6.33
CA ASN A 142 10.65 0.34 6.05
C ASN A 142 12.06 0.94 6.03
N ASP A 143 12.51 1.29 4.83
CA ASP A 143 13.82 1.92 4.59
C ASP A 143 13.64 3.37 4.16
N GLN A 144 13.99 4.29 5.05
CA GLN A 144 14.05 5.74 4.78
C GLN A 144 12.75 6.34 4.19
N ASN A 145 11.59 5.75 4.46
CA ASN A 145 10.28 6.20 3.97
C ASN A 145 9.61 7.26 4.86
N GLY A 146 10.35 7.83 5.83
CA GLY A 146 9.93 9.03 6.58
C GLY A 146 8.69 8.84 7.44
N LEU A 147 8.40 7.61 7.89
CA LEU A 147 7.24 7.33 8.73
C LEU A 147 7.26 8.20 9.99
N THR A 148 6.07 8.57 10.44
CA THR A 148 5.79 9.20 11.74
C THR A 148 4.64 8.47 12.43
N ALA A 149 4.20 8.97 13.58
CA ALA A 149 2.99 8.47 14.24
C ALA A 149 1.71 8.64 13.40
N ALA A 150 1.75 9.37 12.28
CA ALA A 150 0.65 9.43 11.32
C ALA A 150 0.47 8.11 10.55
N ALA A 151 1.54 7.32 10.38
CA ALA A 151 1.46 5.94 9.91
C ALA A 151 1.11 5.01 11.08
N VAL A 152 0.09 4.17 10.87
CA VAL A 152 -0.45 3.27 11.90
C VAL A 152 -0.52 1.84 11.37
N LEU A 153 -0.08 0.89 12.18
CA LEU A 153 -0.35 -0.53 12.01
C LEU A 153 -0.98 -1.05 13.31
N ASP A 154 -2.23 -1.50 13.24
CA ASP A 154 -2.99 -1.87 14.43
C ASP A 154 -3.89 -3.08 14.15
N GLY A 155 -3.86 -4.08 15.02
CA GLY A 155 -4.71 -5.26 14.90
C GLY A 155 -4.10 -6.40 14.09
N PHE A 156 -2.78 -6.60 14.12
CA PHE A 156 -2.10 -7.65 13.34
C PHE A 156 -1.19 -8.53 14.20
N THR A 157 -1.27 -9.85 14.00
CA THR A 157 -0.18 -10.75 14.35
C THR A 157 0.84 -10.71 13.22
N VAL A 158 2.12 -10.45 13.53
CA VAL A 158 3.21 -10.42 12.55
C VAL A 158 4.11 -11.63 12.79
N THR A 159 4.30 -12.48 11.79
CA THR A 159 5.00 -13.76 11.97
C THR A 159 5.72 -14.23 10.71
N GLY A 160 6.59 -15.23 10.87
CA GLY A 160 7.15 -15.97 9.74
C GLY A 160 8.25 -15.22 8.99
N GLY A 161 8.85 -14.15 9.50
CA GLY A 161 10.09 -13.63 8.92
C GLY A 161 11.32 -14.40 9.38
N ASN A 162 12.35 -14.47 8.52
CA ASN A 162 13.60 -15.19 8.77
C ASN A 162 14.82 -14.37 8.33
N ALA A 163 15.21 -13.43 9.17
CA ALA A 163 16.36 -12.53 9.04
C ALA A 163 17.72 -13.25 9.23
N ASP A 164 18.04 -14.21 8.36
CA ASP A 164 19.20 -15.12 8.49
C ASP A 164 20.40 -14.77 7.58
N ILE A 165 20.49 -13.53 7.11
CA ILE A 165 21.61 -13.03 6.30
C ILE A 165 22.51 -12.09 7.11
N SER A 166 23.26 -11.20 6.45
CA SER A 166 24.05 -10.13 7.06
C SER A 166 23.40 -8.76 6.83
N SER A 167 23.63 -7.81 7.75
CA SER A 167 23.10 -6.43 7.80
C SER A 167 22.82 -5.79 6.43
N PRO A 168 21.68 -5.08 6.25
CA PRO A 168 20.72 -4.60 7.26
C PRO A 168 19.62 -5.60 7.64
N SER A 169 19.68 -6.83 7.13
CA SER A 169 18.59 -7.80 7.25
C SER A 169 18.63 -8.72 8.45
N ASP A 170 19.41 -8.37 9.47
CA ASP A 170 19.65 -9.17 10.69
C ASP A 170 18.82 -8.65 11.87
N ASP A 171 18.19 -7.47 11.69
CA ASP A 171 17.47 -6.76 12.72
C ASP A 171 16.01 -7.22 12.79
N GLY A 172 15.77 -8.41 13.33
CA GLY A 172 14.44 -8.92 13.68
C GLY A 172 13.55 -9.23 12.45
N GLY A 173 13.30 -10.51 12.19
CA GLY A 173 12.52 -10.93 11.02
C GLY A 173 11.05 -10.46 11.00
N GLY A 174 10.51 -9.98 12.13
CA GLY A 174 9.14 -9.46 12.19
C GLY A 174 8.98 -8.09 11.54
N CYS A 175 9.66 -7.07 12.08
CA CYS A 175 9.53 -5.68 11.66
C CYS A 175 10.86 -4.95 11.83
N THR A 176 11.34 -4.33 10.76
CA THR A 176 12.58 -3.54 10.77
C THR A 176 12.30 -2.13 10.25
N THR A 177 12.73 -1.14 11.03
CA THR A 177 12.73 0.28 10.63
C THR A 177 14.16 0.79 10.73
N LEU A 178 14.78 1.16 9.61
CA LEU A 178 16.11 1.77 9.64
C LEU A 178 15.96 3.27 10.00
N PRO A 179 16.71 3.79 10.98
CA PRO A 179 16.36 5.04 11.66
C PRO A 179 16.56 6.30 10.81
N VAL A 180 15.59 7.21 10.89
CA VAL A 180 15.77 8.66 10.71
C VAL A 180 15.10 9.38 11.90
N ALA A 181 15.82 9.53 13.02
CA ALA A 181 15.41 10.29 14.23
C ALA A 181 14.09 9.79 14.92
N PRO A 182 13.64 10.30 16.08
CA PRO A 182 12.65 9.64 16.95
C PRO A 182 11.20 9.83 16.45
N ARG A 183 10.86 9.23 15.30
CA ARG A 183 9.54 9.34 14.66
C ARG A 183 9.00 7.97 14.23
N SER A 184 9.16 6.94 15.06
CA SER A 184 8.67 5.59 14.71
C SER A 184 7.15 5.55 14.49
N PRO A 185 6.64 4.70 13.58
CA PRO A 185 5.20 4.50 13.37
C PRO A 185 4.53 3.97 14.64
N THR A 186 3.21 4.18 14.76
CA THR A 186 2.45 3.55 15.86
C THR A 186 2.15 2.11 15.47
N VAL A 187 2.82 1.17 16.11
CA VAL A 187 2.59 -0.28 15.94
C VAL A 187 1.95 -0.84 17.21
N ARG A 188 0.79 -1.50 17.07
CA ARG A 188 0.06 -2.14 18.17
C ARG A 188 -0.14 -3.62 17.87
N PHE A 189 0.57 -4.44 18.63
CA PHE A 189 0.45 -5.91 18.66
C PHE A 189 -0.46 -6.35 19.82
#